data_AF-A0A6J7GVD4-F1
#
_entry.id   AF-A0A6J7GVD4-F1
#
_cell.length_a   1.000
_cell.length_b   1.000
_cell.length_c   1.000
_cell.angle_alpha   90.00
_cell.angle_beta   90.00
_cell.angle_gamma   90.00
#
_symmetry.space_group_name_H-M   'P 1'
#
loop_
_entity.id
_entity.type
_entity.pdbx_description
1 polymer ?
#
loop_
_entity_poly.entity_id
_entity_poly.type
_entity_poly.pdbx_seq_one_letter_code
_entity_poly.pdbx_strand_id
1 'polypeptide(L)'
;MHDYSMKRLGAVLMLCSMAGLVLALPLPAQAANPPRITATVGELSSNLPVVKPLTVGYLASKFIPTSAWTKTDANGCSLTAQLLIRGALRTPRIGPNCSLTQGEWLVNDDQDLETNPARIVLSPVVSFRDAWGQGSYAWTPRQRYSWATFVLPASANRGTTSTSLSSTQRFYSTRARAKSATTLPSSLPCPVASNRAKAILANLTAWGLSIAPDRQREITAAIARCRFGNDLLSFTTQTAKNAITPVPAPEVVSKVIDVDGLDSVPAGPDGSTHGQPFLDAS
;
A
#
# COMPACT_ATOMS: atom_id res chain seq x y z
N MET A 1 -3.65 96.39 10.18
CA MET A 1 -3.82 97.36 9.07
C MET A 1 -2.83 97.00 7.99
N HIS A 2 -3.34 96.75 6.78
CA HIS A 2 -2.65 96.56 5.49
C HIS A 2 -1.75 95.32 5.34
N ASP A 3 -1.62 94.65 4.19
CA ASP A 3 -2.47 94.35 3.04
C ASP A 3 -1.58 93.49 2.12
N TYR A 4 -2.14 92.44 1.47
CA TYR A 4 -1.70 91.85 0.18
C TYR A 4 -0.24 91.30 0.05
N SER A 5 0.15 90.38 -0.84
CA SER A 5 -0.42 89.81 -2.06
C SER A 5 0.38 88.56 -2.47
N MET A 6 -0.27 87.61 -3.13
CA MET A 6 0.37 86.47 -3.82
C MET A 6 1.14 86.91 -5.06
N LYS A 7 2.27 86.23 -5.38
CA LYS A 7 2.67 85.94 -6.77
C LYS A 7 3.27 84.54 -6.90
N ARG A 8 2.98 83.93 -8.04
CA ARG A 8 3.04 82.51 -8.37
C ARG A 8 4.35 82.08 -9.06
N LEU A 9 4.45 80.75 -9.21
CA LEU A 9 5.09 79.95 -10.27
C LEU A 9 6.59 79.59 -10.14
N GLY A 10 6.86 78.28 -10.22
CA GLY A 10 8.17 77.70 -10.45
C GLY A 10 8.24 76.22 -10.11
N ALA A 11 7.45 75.37 -10.79
CA ALA A 11 7.52 73.91 -10.64
C ALA A 11 8.76 73.37 -11.37
N VAL A 12 9.60 72.59 -10.67
CA VAL A 12 10.55 71.67 -11.28
C VAL A 12 10.29 70.29 -10.66
N LEU A 13 9.60 69.44 -11.42
CA LEU A 13 9.46 68.02 -11.15
C LEU A 13 10.84 67.35 -11.35
N MET A 14 11.45 66.86 -10.28
CA MET A 14 12.55 65.91 -10.35
C MET A 14 12.01 64.55 -9.88
N LEU A 15 11.59 63.73 -10.84
CA LEU A 15 11.16 62.34 -10.60
C LEU A 15 12.38 61.48 -10.24
N CYS A 16 12.61 61.28 -8.94
CA CYS A 16 13.45 60.19 -8.46
C CYS A 16 12.73 58.86 -8.69
N SER A 17 13.14 58.11 -9.72
CA SER A 17 12.77 56.71 -9.88
C SER A 17 13.43 55.87 -8.78
N MET A 18 12.69 55.59 -7.71
CA MET A 18 13.04 54.49 -6.80
C MET A 18 12.64 53.18 -7.47
N ALA A 19 13.62 52.50 -8.06
CA ALA A 19 13.48 51.08 -8.38
C ALA A 19 13.35 50.31 -7.05
N GLY A 20 12.11 49.94 -6.70
CA GLY A 20 11.81 49.13 -5.54
C GLY A 20 12.41 47.73 -5.71
N LEU A 21 13.44 47.42 -4.91
CA LEU A 21 13.96 46.07 -4.75
C LEU A 21 12.91 45.23 -4.01
N VAL A 22 12.09 44.48 -4.76
CA VAL A 22 11.19 43.49 -4.18
C VAL A 22 12.03 42.31 -3.70
N LEU A 23 12.30 42.27 -2.39
CA LEU A 23 12.81 41.08 -1.71
C LEU A 23 11.74 39.98 -1.80
N ALA A 24 11.89 39.07 -2.76
CA ALA A 24 11.13 37.84 -2.80
C ALA A 24 11.53 36.97 -1.60
N LEU A 25 10.75 37.05 -0.52
CA LEU A 25 10.86 36.09 0.58
C LEU A 25 10.50 34.70 0.03
N PRO A 26 11.34 33.66 0.24
CA PRO A 26 10.98 32.32 -0.15
C PRO A 26 9.74 31.90 0.64
N LEU A 27 8.63 31.64 -0.06
CA LEU A 27 7.47 31.00 0.54
C LEU A 27 7.92 29.65 1.11
N PRO A 28 7.44 29.24 2.30
CA PRO A 28 7.67 27.90 2.79
C PRO A 28 7.12 26.93 1.74
N ALA A 29 7.98 26.06 1.22
CA ALA A 29 7.55 24.99 0.33
C ALA A 29 6.52 24.14 1.09
N GLN A 30 5.25 24.24 0.68
CA GLN A 30 4.20 23.41 1.22
C GLN A 30 4.59 21.96 0.90
N ALA A 31 4.87 21.16 1.93
CA ALA A 31 5.12 19.73 1.73
C ALA A 31 3.91 19.15 1.00
N ALA A 32 4.12 18.68 -0.23
CA ALA A 32 3.05 18.07 -1.01
C ALA A 32 2.44 16.92 -0.20
N ASN A 33 1.11 16.87 -0.13
CA ASN A 33 0.42 15.77 0.53
C ASN A 33 0.89 14.44 -0.10
N PRO A 34 1.17 13.41 0.71
CA PRO A 34 1.67 12.16 0.17
C PRO A 34 0.64 11.56 -0.80
N PRO A 35 1.07 11.00 -1.95
CA PRO A 35 0.15 10.56 -2.99
C PRO A 35 -0.85 9.55 -2.45
N ARG A 36 -2.14 9.81 -2.72
CA ARG A 36 -3.28 9.00 -2.30
C ARG A 36 -3.88 8.30 -3.50
N ILE A 37 -4.27 7.04 -3.30
CA ILE A 37 -5.03 6.26 -4.26
C ILE A 37 -6.48 6.25 -3.80
N THR A 38 -7.39 6.48 -4.72
CA THR A 38 -8.83 6.31 -4.54
C THR A 38 -9.35 5.49 -5.70
N ALA A 39 -9.84 4.28 -5.43
CA ALA A 39 -10.32 3.34 -6.43
C ALA A 39 -11.27 2.33 -5.78
N THR A 40 -12.13 1.73 -6.57
CA THR A 40 -12.97 0.61 -6.12
C THR A 40 -12.12 -0.64 -5.88
N VAL A 41 -12.64 -1.55 -5.06
CA VAL A 41 -12.03 -2.87 -4.85
C VAL A 41 -11.83 -3.62 -6.17
N GLY A 42 -12.82 -3.56 -7.07
CA GLY A 42 -12.76 -4.21 -8.39
C GLY A 42 -11.60 -3.68 -9.23
N GLU A 43 -11.46 -2.36 -9.34
CA GLU A 43 -10.37 -1.72 -10.07
C GLU A 43 -8.99 -2.07 -9.50
N LEU A 44 -8.84 -2.08 -8.17
CA LEU A 44 -7.58 -2.47 -7.54
C LEU A 44 -7.24 -3.94 -7.83
N SER A 45 -8.23 -4.82 -7.80
CA SER A 45 -8.04 -6.25 -8.09
C SER A 45 -7.69 -6.51 -9.56
N SER A 46 -8.20 -5.72 -10.50
CA SER A 46 -7.90 -5.86 -11.93
C SER A 46 -6.57 -5.24 -12.33
N ASN A 47 -6.16 -4.15 -11.68
CA ASN A 47 -5.02 -3.35 -12.12
C ASN A 47 -3.69 -3.74 -11.42
N LEU A 48 -3.73 -4.56 -10.37
CA LEU A 48 -2.51 -5.06 -9.73
C LEU A 48 -1.71 -5.95 -10.69
N PRO A 49 -0.38 -5.79 -10.76
CA PRO A 49 0.44 -6.67 -11.58
C PRO A 49 0.34 -8.12 -11.12
N VAL A 50 0.06 -9.03 -12.05
CA VAL A 50 -0.09 -10.45 -11.75
C VAL A 50 1.23 -11.15 -12.03
N VAL A 51 1.93 -11.59 -10.99
CA VAL A 51 3.27 -12.17 -11.10
C VAL A 51 3.34 -13.46 -10.29
N LYS A 52 3.92 -14.50 -10.90
CA LYS A 52 4.20 -15.77 -10.22
C LYS A 52 5.22 -15.53 -9.10
N PRO A 53 4.97 -16.02 -7.86
CA PRO A 53 5.83 -15.71 -6.72
C PRO A 53 7.23 -16.28 -6.87
N LEU A 54 8.24 -15.45 -6.59
CA LEU A 54 9.63 -15.89 -6.42
C LEU A 54 9.82 -16.49 -5.02
N THR A 55 10.22 -17.76 -4.92
CA THR A 55 10.38 -18.43 -3.62
C THR A 55 11.83 -18.54 -3.15
N VAL A 56 12.80 -18.40 -4.06
CA VAL A 56 14.23 -18.55 -3.76
C VAL A 56 14.75 -17.39 -2.92
N GLY A 57 15.69 -17.69 -2.01
CA GLY A 57 16.41 -16.69 -1.22
C GLY A 57 15.60 -16.04 -0.08
N TYR A 58 14.36 -16.47 0.13
CA TYR A 58 13.52 -16.00 1.23
C TYR A 58 14.05 -16.45 2.59
N LEU A 59 14.14 -15.50 3.53
CA LEU A 59 14.33 -15.74 4.96
C LEU A 59 13.51 -14.72 5.74
N ALA A 60 12.76 -15.16 6.77
CA ALA A 60 11.92 -14.27 7.58
C ALA A 60 12.74 -13.16 8.28
N SER A 61 13.97 -13.48 8.70
CA SER A 61 14.91 -12.54 9.32
C SER A 61 15.35 -11.38 8.41
N LYS A 62 15.09 -11.46 7.10
CA LYS A 62 15.33 -10.33 6.16
C LYS A 62 14.32 -9.20 6.28
N PHE A 63 13.20 -9.43 6.97
CA PHE A 63 12.17 -8.42 7.22
C PHE A 63 12.34 -7.74 8.56
N ILE A 64 12.40 -8.53 9.64
CA ILE A 64 12.64 -8.02 10.98
C ILE A 64 13.88 -8.74 11.52
N PRO A 65 15.01 -8.03 11.73
CA PRO A 65 16.21 -8.65 12.26
C PRO A 65 15.94 -9.14 13.68
N THR A 66 16.58 -10.24 14.08
CA THR A 66 16.40 -10.85 15.40
C THR A 66 16.67 -9.86 16.55
N SER A 67 17.65 -8.98 16.37
CA SER A 67 17.98 -7.93 17.33
C SER A 67 16.88 -6.88 17.52
N ALA A 68 15.97 -6.68 16.55
CA ALA A 68 14.85 -5.76 16.73
C ALA A 68 13.80 -6.32 17.70
N TRP A 69 13.70 -7.65 17.84
CA TRP A 69 12.77 -8.28 18.78
C TRP A 69 13.22 -8.19 20.24
N THR A 70 14.54 -8.12 20.47
CA THR A 70 15.12 -8.03 21.83
C THR A 70 15.35 -6.60 22.29
N LYS A 71 15.31 -5.61 21.38
CA LYS A 71 15.50 -4.20 21.71
C LYS A 71 14.21 -3.58 22.24
N THR A 72 14.37 -2.71 23.23
CA THR A 72 13.32 -1.82 23.71
C THR A 72 13.64 -0.37 23.35
N ASP A 73 12.62 0.47 23.24
CA ASP A 73 12.80 1.92 23.15
C ASP A 73 13.14 2.54 24.52
N ALA A 74 13.23 3.87 24.57
CA ALA A 74 13.53 4.63 25.79
C ALA A 74 12.49 4.43 26.92
N ASN A 75 11.28 3.98 26.60
CA ASN A 75 10.22 3.70 27.58
C ASN A 75 10.18 2.22 28.00
N GLY A 76 11.14 1.40 27.53
CA GLY A 76 11.15 -0.04 27.75
C GLY A 76 10.18 -0.80 26.85
N CYS A 77 9.62 -0.18 25.81
CA CYS A 77 8.65 -0.84 24.93
C CYS A 77 9.34 -1.74 23.91
N SER A 78 8.95 -3.01 23.89
CA SER A 78 9.30 -3.94 22.82
C SER A 78 8.69 -3.50 21.48
N LEU A 79 9.21 -4.03 20.36
CA LEU A 79 8.64 -3.75 19.03
C LEU A 79 7.12 -4.02 18.98
N THR A 80 6.66 -5.13 19.56
CA THR A 80 5.24 -5.46 19.66
C THR A 80 4.45 -4.39 20.40
N ALA A 81 4.93 -3.92 21.56
CA ALA A 81 4.26 -2.88 22.33
C ALA A 81 4.20 -1.55 21.56
N GLN A 82 5.28 -1.19 20.87
CA GLN A 82 5.30 0.01 20.02
C GLN A 82 4.26 -0.06 18.88
N LEU A 83 4.07 -1.23 18.28
CA LEU A 83 3.06 -1.43 17.24
C LEU A 83 1.63 -1.39 17.81
N LEU A 84 1.41 -1.95 19.00
CA LEU A 84 0.13 -1.82 19.71
C LEU A 84 -0.20 -0.36 20.01
N ILE A 85 0.75 0.43 20.50
CA ILE A 85 0.56 1.86 20.75
C ILE A 85 0.17 2.58 19.45
N ARG A 86 0.88 2.32 18.36
CA ARG A 86 0.68 3.02 17.06
C ARG A 86 -0.64 2.66 16.39
N GLY A 87 -1.07 1.40 16.47
CA GLY A 87 -2.27 0.92 15.80
C GLY A 87 -3.55 1.01 16.63
N ALA A 88 -3.49 1.48 17.87
CA ALA A 88 -4.65 1.52 18.76
C ALA A 88 -5.79 2.37 18.17
N LEU A 89 -7.03 1.92 18.38
CA LEU A 89 -8.22 2.72 18.15
C LEU A 89 -8.31 3.83 19.21
N ARG A 90 -8.08 3.46 20.48
CA ARG A 90 -7.85 4.41 21.57
C ARG A 90 -6.44 4.21 22.11
N THR A 91 -5.61 5.24 22.01
CA THR A 91 -4.21 5.22 22.46
C THR A 91 -4.12 4.81 23.93
N PRO A 92 -3.33 3.77 24.28
CA PRO A 92 -3.16 3.35 25.66
C PRO A 92 -2.35 4.37 26.47
N ARG A 93 -2.54 4.38 27.79
CA ARG A 93 -1.58 4.96 28.73
C ARG A 93 -0.37 4.02 28.85
N ILE A 94 0.83 4.62 28.79
CA ILE A 94 2.11 3.92 28.92
C ILE A 94 2.60 4.11 30.36
N GLY A 95 2.62 3.03 31.14
CA GLY A 95 3.17 2.99 32.50
C GLY A 95 4.63 2.54 32.54
N PRO A 96 5.20 2.35 33.74
CA PRO A 96 6.56 1.83 33.93
C PRO A 96 6.77 0.51 33.18
N ASN A 97 7.98 0.33 32.62
CA ASN A 97 8.36 -0.84 31.81
C ASN A 97 7.39 -1.11 30.64
N CYS A 98 6.83 -0.05 30.05
CA CYS A 98 5.85 -0.11 28.97
C CYS A 98 4.59 -0.93 29.28
N SER A 99 4.09 -0.84 30.51
CA SER A 99 2.77 -1.39 30.83
C SER A 99 1.68 -0.60 30.10
N LEU A 100 0.97 -1.24 29.16
CA LEU A 100 -0.09 -0.61 28.38
C LEU A 100 -1.44 -0.79 29.08
N THR A 101 -2.13 0.31 29.37
CA THR A 101 -3.46 0.30 29.99
C THR A 101 -4.42 1.24 29.28
N GLN A 102 -5.73 1.03 29.46
CA GLN A 102 -6.77 1.90 28.89
C GLN A 102 -6.71 2.08 27.36
N GLY A 103 -6.10 1.13 26.64
CA GLY A 103 -6.14 1.11 25.18
C GLY A 103 -7.35 0.35 24.66
N GLU A 104 -7.69 0.59 23.41
CA GLU A 104 -8.69 -0.19 22.66
C GLU A 104 -8.15 -0.48 21.28
N TRP A 105 -8.37 -1.71 20.80
CA TRP A 105 -7.89 -2.18 19.50
C TRP A 105 -9.02 -2.88 18.77
N LEU A 106 -9.17 -2.55 17.48
CA LEU A 106 -9.94 -3.39 16.55
C LEU A 106 -9.13 -4.64 16.26
N VAL A 107 -9.73 -5.80 16.47
CA VAL A 107 -9.10 -7.11 16.23
C VAL A 107 -9.96 -7.99 15.33
N ASN A 108 -9.37 -9.06 14.82
CA ASN A 108 -10.07 -10.11 14.06
C ASN A 108 -10.77 -9.55 12.80
N ASP A 109 -10.02 -8.85 11.94
CA ASP A 109 -10.56 -8.18 10.74
C ASP A 109 -11.64 -7.13 11.06
N ASP A 110 -11.39 -6.34 12.09
CA ASP A 110 -12.22 -5.24 12.58
C ASP A 110 -13.62 -5.70 13.06
N GLN A 111 -13.75 -6.97 13.44
CA GLN A 111 -15.01 -7.53 13.92
C GLN A 111 -15.20 -7.40 15.43
N ASP A 112 -14.10 -7.33 16.18
CA ASP A 112 -14.13 -7.32 17.64
C ASP A 112 -13.33 -6.14 18.20
N LEU A 113 -13.66 -5.75 19.43
CA LEU A 113 -12.84 -4.88 20.25
C LEU A 113 -12.11 -5.71 21.32
N GLU A 114 -10.82 -5.45 21.50
CA GLU A 114 -10.03 -5.95 22.62
C GLU A 114 -9.47 -4.77 23.40
N THR A 115 -9.47 -4.88 24.73
CA THR A 115 -8.95 -3.85 25.65
C THR A 115 -7.79 -4.36 26.48
N ASN A 116 -7.56 -5.69 26.50
CA ASN A 116 -6.40 -6.28 27.13
C ASN A 116 -5.28 -6.50 26.10
N PRO A 117 -4.18 -5.72 26.13
CA PRO A 117 -3.07 -5.84 25.17
C PRO A 117 -2.39 -7.21 25.22
N ALA A 118 -2.38 -7.89 26.37
CA ALA A 118 -1.79 -9.23 26.49
C ALA A 118 -2.58 -10.30 25.72
N ARG A 119 -3.80 -10.00 25.30
CA ARG A 119 -4.65 -10.89 24.51
C ARG A 119 -4.58 -10.60 23.01
N ILE A 120 -3.70 -9.70 22.58
CA ILE A 120 -3.55 -9.31 21.17
C ILE A 120 -2.26 -9.88 20.59
N VAL A 121 -2.35 -10.47 19.40
CA VAL A 121 -1.21 -10.85 18.57
C VAL A 121 -1.22 -10.06 17.27
N LEU A 122 -0.03 -9.82 16.71
CA LEU A 122 0.10 -9.24 15.38
C LEU A 122 0.20 -10.34 14.34
N SER A 123 -0.54 -10.17 13.25
CA SER A 123 -0.42 -10.99 12.06
C SER A 123 -0.20 -10.09 10.84
N PRO A 124 0.74 -10.43 9.95
CA PRO A 124 0.89 -9.69 8.72
C PRO A 124 -0.31 -9.93 7.79
N VAL A 125 -0.73 -8.90 7.06
CA VAL A 125 -1.83 -8.98 6.07
C VAL A 125 -1.44 -9.85 4.88
N VAL A 126 -0.20 -9.70 4.41
CA VAL A 126 0.44 -10.53 3.40
C VAL A 126 1.63 -11.19 4.08
N SER A 127 1.81 -12.50 3.93
CA SER A 127 2.91 -13.18 4.63
C SER A 127 4.28 -12.64 4.17
N PHE A 128 5.31 -12.74 5.01
CA PHE A 128 6.66 -12.30 4.61
C PHE A 128 7.18 -13.08 3.39
N ARG A 129 6.78 -14.36 3.26
CA ARG A 129 7.11 -15.19 2.10
C ARG A 129 6.42 -14.68 0.85
N ASP A 130 5.13 -14.36 0.93
CA ASP A 130 4.37 -13.88 -0.22
C ASP A 130 4.87 -12.49 -0.62
N ALA A 131 5.06 -11.57 0.34
CA ALA A 131 5.62 -10.26 0.06
C ALA A 131 7.00 -10.38 -0.61
N TRP A 132 7.84 -11.33 -0.18
CA TRP A 132 9.11 -11.63 -0.84
C TRP A 132 8.88 -12.01 -2.30
N GLY A 133 8.03 -13.01 -2.56
CA GLY A 133 7.76 -13.47 -3.91
C GLY A 133 7.10 -12.46 -4.83
N GLN A 134 6.43 -11.46 -4.25
CA GLN A 134 5.71 -10.41 -4.96
C GLN A 134 6.48 -9.09 -5.12
N GLY A 135 7.81 -9.11 -4.93
CA GLY A 135 8.69 -7.99 -5.29
C GLY A 135 9.55 -7.42 -4.16
N SER A 136 9.25 -7.72 -2.89
CA SER A 136 10.07 -7.20 -1.78
C SER A 136 11.44 -7.86 -1.65
N TYR A 137 11.74 -8.88 -2.46
CA TYR A 137 13.10 -9.40 -2.63
C TYR A 137 14.07 -8.32 -3.12
N ALA A 138 13.60 -7.38 -3.94
CA ALA A 138 14.39 -6.28 -4.51
C ALA A 138 14.57 -5.11 -3.53
N TRP A 139 13.86 -5.10 -2.40
CA TRP A 139 13.94 -4.02 -1.44
C TRP A 139 15.24 -4.05 -0.64
N THR A 140 15.64 -2.89 -0.13
CA THR A 140 16.67 -2.79 0.91
C THR A 140 16.18 -3.41 2.22
N PRO A 141 17.09 -3.82 3.14
CA PRO A 141 16.70 -4.27 4.48
C PRO A 141 15.84 -3.23 5.23
N ARG A 142 16.14 -1.94 5.08
CA ARG A 142 15.36 -0.85 5.70
C ARG A 142 13.92 -0.80 5.17
N GLN A 143 13.73 -0.94 3.85
CA GLN A 143 12.39 -0.95 3.25
C GLN A 143 11.56 -2.15 3.71
N ARG A 144 12.15 -3.36 3.76
CA ARG A 144 11.46 -4.53 4.32
C ARG A 144 11.10 -4.36 5.79
N TYR A 145 11.98 -3.75 6.58
CA TYR A 145 11.68 -3.44 7.98
C TYR A 145 10.56 -2.42 8.12
N SER A 146 10.59 -1.33 7.33
CA SER A 146 9.51 -0.33 7.28
C SER A 146 8.18 -1.00 6.93
N TRP A 147 8.15 -1.84 5.90
CA TRP A 147 6.96 -2.59 5.53
C TRP A 147 6.54 -3.52 6.66
N ALA A 148 7.43 -4.36 7.21
CA ALA A 148 7.06 -5.35 8.22
C ALA A 148 6.56 -4.75 9.54
N THR A 149 6.87 -3.47 9.82
CA THR A 149 6.49 -2.78 11.05
C THR A 149 5.51 -1.63 10.82
N PHE A 150 4.86 -1.59 9.65
CA PHE A 150 3.91 -0.55 9.32
C PHE A 150 2.50 -0.84 9.86
N VAL A 151 2.02 0.04 10.73
CA VAL A 151 0.66 0.04 11.25
C VAL A 151 0.19 1.48 11.36
N LEU A 152 -1.07 1.72 11.02
CA LEU A 152 -1.75 2.99 11.19
C LEU A 152 -2.82 2.87 12.29
N PRO A 153 -3.10 3.96 13.02
CA PRO A 153 -4.18 3.97 13.99
C PRO A 153 -5.51 3.64 13.31
N ALA A 154 -6.32 2.80 13.95
CA ALA A 154 -7.67 2.52 13.50
C ALA A 154 -8.52 3.81 13.56
N SER A 155 -9.38 4.02 12.56
CA SER A 155 -10.33 5.13 12.54
C SER A 155 -11.70 4.66 13.01
N ALA A 156 -12.26 5.36 14.02
CA ALA A 156 -13.62 5.11 14.53
C ALA A 156 -14.74 5.59 13.58
N ASN A 157 -14.41 6.30 12.50
CA ASN A 157 -15.40 6.83 11.57
C ASN A 157 -16.01 5.70 10.72
N ARG A 158 -17.21 5.27 11.11
CA ARG A 158 -18.00 4.19 10.49
C ARG A 158 -18.48 4.44 9.06
N GLY A 159 -18.34 5.68 8.53
CA GLY A 159 -18.81 6.09 7.20
C GLY A 159 -17.76 6.03 6.09
N THR A 160 -16.51 5.72 6.42
CA THR A 160 -15.41 5.50 5.47
C THR A 160 -14.73 4.21 5.93
N THR A 161 -14.50 3.27 5.03
CA THR A 161 -14.08 1.89 5.36
C THR A 161 -13.04 1.86 6.48
N SER A 162 -13.45 1.39 7.66
CA SER A 162 -12.82 1.53 9.00
C SER A 162 -11.54 0.71 9.19
N THR A 163 -10.93 0.23 8.11
CA THR A 163 -9.65 -0.47 8.20
C THR A 163 -8.54 0.56 8.05
N SER A 164 -7.48 0.41 8.85
CA SER A 164 -6.17 0.96 8.54
C SER A 164 -5.62 0.26 7.28
N LEU A 165 -6.26 0.46 6.12
CA LEU A 165 -6.22 -0.39 4.93
C LEU A 165 -4.80 -0.68 4.44
N SER A 166 -3.90 0.29 4.53
CA SER A 166 -2.50 0.13 4.12
C SER A 166 -1.57 -0.43 5.20
N SER A 167 -2.08 -0.71 6.41
CA SER A 167 -1.31 -1.37 7.47
C SER A 167 -0.88 -2.74 6.99
N THR A 168 0.36 -3.09 7.32
CA THR A 168 0.93 -4.38 6.96
C THR A 168 0.78 -5.41 8.06
N GLN A 169 0.56 -4.94 9.28
CA GLN A 169 0.21 -5.74 10.44
C GLN A 169 -1.23 -5.46 10.87
N ARG A 170 -1.94 -6.51 11.29
CA ARG A 170 -3.26 -6.44 11.91
C ARG A 170 -3.27 -7.14 13.25
N PHE A 171 -4.21 -6.74 14.09
CA PHE A 171 -4.39 -7.29 15.42
C PHE A 171 -5.41 -8.42 15.41
N TYR A 172 -5.10 -9.50 16.11
CA TYR A 172 -5.99 -10.64 16.33
C TYR A 172 -6.03 -10.97 17.80
N SER A 173 -7.17 -11.44 18.28
CA SER A 173 -7.26 -11.93 19.64
C SER A 173 -6.61 -13.31 19.73
N THR A 174 -5.88 -13.57 20.81
CA THR A 174 -5.31 -14.89 21.16
C THR A 174 -6.37 -15.99 21.24
N ARG A 175 -7.64 -15.63 21.48
CA ARG A 175 -8.78 -16.56 21.52
C ARG A 175 -9.29 -16.94 20.14
N ALA A 176 -9.21 -16.02 19.17
CA ALA A 176 -9.56 -16.32 17.79
C ALA A 176 -8.48 -17.27 17.23
N ARG A 177 -8.86 -18.53 16.98
CA ARG A 177 -7.98 -19.58 16.43
C ARG A 177 -7.36 -19.28 15.05
N ALA A 178 -7.49 -18.06 14.50
CA ALA A 178 -6.89 -17.68 13.24
C ALA A 178 -5.39 -17.41 13.42
N LYS A 179 -4.58 -18.46 13.24
CA LYS A 179 -3.11 -18.37 13.24
C LYS A 179 -2.53 -17.60 12.04
N SER A 180 -3.35 -17.12 11.10
CA SER A 180 -2.87 -16.25 10.02
C SER A 180 -3.97 -15.43 9.35
N ALA A 181 -3.78 -14.11 9.32
CA ALA A 181 -4.54 -13.18 8.48
C ALA A 181 -4.25 -13.32 6.98
N THR A 182 -3.28 -14.15 6.61
CA THR A 182 -2.76 -14.23 5.24
C THR A 182 -3.62 -15.09 4.32
N THR A 183 -4.51 -15.92 4.86
CA THR A 183 -5.37 -16.81 4.07
C THR A 183 -6.74 -16.18 3.82
N LEU A 184 -7.38 -16.53 2.70
CA LEU A 184 -8.71 -16.02 2.34
C LEU A 184 -9.60 -17.18 1.86
N PRO A 185 -9.88 -18.18 2.73
CA PRO A 185 -10.70 -19.32 2.31
C PRO A 185 -12.13 -18.89 1.97
N SER A 186 -12.75 -19.60 1.02
CA SER A 186 -14.12 -19.34 0.57
C SER A 186 -15.17 -19.47 1.69
N SER A 187 -14.86 -20.20 2.76
CA SER A 187 -15.70 -20.38 3.95
C SER A 187 -15.76 -19.16 4.87
N LEU A 188 -14.94 -18.12 4.66
CA LEU A 188 -15.00 -16.93 5.50
C LEU A 188 -16.35 -16.20 5.37
N PRO A 189 -16.95 -15.74 6.50
CA PRO A 189 -18.10 -14.85 6.48
C PRO A 189 -17.80 -13.59 5.64
N CYS A 190 -18.81 -13.08 4.93
CA CYS A 190 -18.61 -11.97 3.99
C CYS A 190 -18.01 -10.70 4.60
N PRO A 191 -18.36 -10.27 5.83
CA PRO A 191 -17.70 -9.13 6.48
C PRO A 191 -16.19 -9.34 6.65
N VAL A 192 -15.79 -10.53 7.11
CA VAL A 192 -14.38 -10.91 7.31
C VAL A 192 -13.65 -11.01 5.96
N ALA A 193 -14.26 -11.68 4.98
CA ALA A 193 -13.67 -11.85 3.65
C ALA A 193 -13.46 -10.49 2.96
N SER A 194 -14.44 -9.59 3.05
CA SER A 194 -14.36 -8.23 2.50
C SER A 194 -13.23 -7.43 3.16
N ASN A 195 -13.20 -7.36 4.49
CA ASN A 195 -12.18 -6.59 5.22
C ASN A 195 -10.76 -7.11 4.98
N ARG A 196 -10.60 -8.43 4.85
CA ARG A 196 -9.31 -9.05 4.56
C ARG A 196 -8.86 -8.80 3.12
N ALA A 197 -9.75 -8.98 2.13
CA ALA A 197 -9.44 -8.71 0.73
C ALA A 197 -9.05 -7.24 0.50
N LYS A 198 -9.80 -6.30 1.09
CA LYS A 198 -9.51 -4.87 1.03
C LYS A 198 -8.13 -4.53 1.60
N ALA A 199 -7.78 -5.10 2.76
CA ALA A 199 -6.47 -4.89 3.36
C ALA A 199 -5.34 -5.48 2.50
N ILE A 200 -5.53 -6.66 1.90
CA ILE A 200 -4.53 -7.25 0.99
C ILE A 200 -4.32 -6.33 -0.22
N LEU A 201 -5.39 -5.92 -0.91
CA LEU A 201 -5.29 -5.05 -2.09
C LEU A 201 -4.64 -3.71 -1.75
N ALA A 202 -5.06 -3.07 -0.64
CA ALA A 202 -4.48 -1.80 -0.22
C ALA A 202 -3.01 -1.93 0.20
N ASN A 203 -2.61 -3.03 0.86
CA ASN A 203 -1.22 -3.30 1.19
C ASN A 203 -0.35 -3.47 -0.06
N LEU A 204 -0.74 -4.38 -0.96
CA LEU A 204 0.01 -4.64 -2.19
C LEU A 204 0.16 -3.36 -3.02
N THR A 205 -0.94 -2.62 -3.19
CA THR A 205 -0.95 -1.37 -3.97
C THR A 205 -0.12 -0.28 -3.29
N ALA A 206 -0.31 -0.04 -1.98
CA ALA A 206 0.38 1.04 -1.28
C ALA A 206 1.90 0.84 -1.26
N TRP A 207 2.37 -0.41 -1.29
CA TRP A 207 3.79 -0.75 -1.23
C TRP A 207 4.39 -1.17 -2.58
N GLY A 208 3.61 -1.13 -3.66
CA GLY A 208 4.10 -1.42 -5.01
C GLY A 208 4.49 -2.89 -5.21
N LEU A 209 3.75 -3.82 -4.60
CA LEU A 209 3.92 -5.26 -4.78
C LEU A 209 2.95 -5.79 -5.86
N SER A 210 3.31 -6.92 -6.48
CA SER A 210 2.40 -7.67 -7.36
C SER A 210 1.44 -8.56 -6.58
N ILE A 211 0.46 -9.15 -7.26
CA ILE A 211 -0.43 -10.19 -6.73
C ILE A 211 -0.15 -11.55 -7.36
N ALA A 212 -0.17 -12.61 -6.55
CA ALA A 212 0.02 -13.96 -7.06
C ALA A 212 -1.26 -14.41 -7.79
N PRO A 213 -1.17 -15.19 -8.89
CA PRO A 213 -2.35 -15.61 -9.66
C PRO A 213 -3.42 -16.26 -8.79
N ASP A 214 -3.04 -17.14 -7.86
CA ASP A 214 -3.97 -17.85 -6.99
C ASP A 214 -4.68 -16.88 -6.03
N ARG A 215 -3.93 -15.93 -5.48
CA ARG A 215 -4.47 -14.88 -4.61
C ARG A 215 -5.47 -13.99 -5.34
N GLN A 216 -5.16 -13.62 -6.59
CA GLN A 216 -6.08 -12.83 -7.39
C GLN A 216 -7.39 -13.58 -7.65
N ARG A 217 -7.33 -14.88 -7.97
CA ARG A 217 -8.54 -15.71 -8.14
C ARG A 217 -9.37 -15.78 -6.86
N GLU A 218 -8.75 -15.96 -5.70
CA GLU A 218 -9.45 -15.99 -4.41
C GLU A 218 -10.13 -14.65 -4.09
N ILE A 219 -9.46 -13.52 -4.34
CA ILE A 219 -10.04 -12.19 -4.14
C ILE A 219 -11.19 -11.95 -5.11
N THR A 220 -11.04 -12.26 -6.41
CA THR A 220 -12.11 -12.13 -7.40
C THR A 220 -13.33 -12.98 -7.03
N ALA A 221 -13.11 -14.22 -6.56
CA ALA A 221 -14.19 -15.09 -6.09
C ALA A 221 -14.88 -14.51 -4.83
N ALA A 222 -14.13 -13.95 -3.89
CA ALA A 222 -14.68 -13.28 -2.72
C ALA A 222 -15.50 -12.05 -3.11
N ILE A 223 -15.01 -11.22 -4.04
CA ILE A 223 -15.72 -10.05 -4.58
C ILE A 223 -17.06 -10.47 -5.18
N ALA A 224 -17.08 -11.50 -6.02
CA ALA A 224 -18.29 -11.99 -6.67
C ALA A 224 -19.31 -12.53 -5.64
N ARG A 225 -18.83 -13.33 -4.68
CA ARG A 225 -19.68 -13.94 -3.65
C ARG A 225 -20.27 -12.92 -2.68
N CYS A 226 -19.46 -11.97 -2.23
CA CYS A 226 -19.81 -11.05 -1.15
C CYS A 226 -20.14 -9.63 -1.63
N ARG A 227 -20.13 -9.40 -2.96
CA ARG A 227 -20.63 -8.18 -3.62
C ARG A 227 -20.03 -6.86 -3.14
N PHE A 228 -18.73 -6.86 -2.83
CA PHE A 228 -18.00 -5.68 -2.34
C PHE A 228 -17.08 -5.04 -3.40
N GLY A 229 -17.27 -5.36 -4.68
CA GLY A 229 -16.40 -4.88 -5.77
C GLY A 229 -16.47 -3.37 -5.99
N ASN A 230 -17.63 -2.76 -5.72
CA ASN A 230 -17.86 -1.32 -5.88
C ASN A 230 -17.46 -0.51 -4.63
N ASP A 231 -17.00 -1.18 -3.57
CA ASP A 231 -16.59 -0.48 -2.35
C ASP A 231 -15.38 0.40 -2.66
N LEU A 232 -15.51 1.69 -2.37
CA LEU A 232 -14.45 2.67 -2.60
C LEU A 232 -13.38 2.56 -1.51
N LEU A 233 -12.13 2.35 -1.89
CA LEU A 233 -10.98 2.41 -0.99
C LEU A 233 -10.22 3.71 -1.21
N SER A 234 -9.72 4.31 -0.13
CA SER A 234 -8.81 5.45 -0.20
C SER A 234 -7.68 5.33 0.80
N PHE A 235 -6.43 5.35 0.31
CA PHE A 235 -5.24 5.17 1.16
C PHE A 235 -4.01 5.85 0.57
N THR A 236 -3.05 6.16 1.45
CA THR A 236 -1.78 6.78 1.08
C THR A 236 -0.77 5.74 0.61
N THR A 237 -0.14 6.01 -0.54
CA THR A 237 0.98 5.21 -1.04
C THR A 237 2.20 5.33 -0.13
N GLN A 238 2.91 4.23 0.06
CA GLN A 238 4.13 4.14 0.86
C GLN A 238 5.38 4.06 0.00
N THR A 239 5.23 3.86 -1.32
CA THR A 239 6.34 3.72 -2.27
C THR A 239 7.22 4.96 -2.30
N ALA A 240 6.64 6.13 -2.52
CA ALA A 240 7.38 7.41 -2.51
C ALA A 240 8.06 7.68 -1.16
N LYS A 241 7.34 7.46 -0.05
CA LYS A 241 7.85 7.69 1.31
C LYS A 241 9.05 6.80 1.65
N ASN A 242 9.11 5.59 1.09
CA ASN A 242 10.17 4.62 1.37
C ASN A 242 11.17 4.46 0.22
N ALA A 243 11.10 5.32 -0.81
CA ALA A 243 11.91 5.21 -2.03
C ALA A 243 11.84 3.81 -2.68
N ILE A 244 10.66 3.21 -2.70
CA ILE A 244 10.41 1.90 -3.31
C ILE A 244 9.95 2.10 -4.75
N THR A 245 10.64 1.46 -5.68
CA THR A 245 10.18 1.30 -7.06
C THR A 245 9.10 0.21 -7.10
N PRO A 246 7.85 0.52 -7.53
CA PRO A 246 6.80 -0.47 -7.65
C PRO A 246 7.15 -1.57 -8.67
N VAL A 247 6.63 -2.77 -8.47
CA VAL A 247 6.59 -3.79 -9.54
C VAL A 247 5.78 -3.21 -10.70
N PRO A 248 6.31 -3.19 -11.93
CA PRO A 248 5.62 -2.60 -13.07
C PRO A 248 4.30 -3.33 -13.32
N ALA A 249 3.27 -2.57 -13.70
CA ALA A 249 2.04 -3.15 -14.24
C ALA A 249 2.37 -3.96 -15.50
N PRO A 250 1.65 -5.05 -15.79
CA PRO A 250 1.78 -5.75 -17.06
C PRO A 250 1.58 -4.72 -18.17
N GLU A 251 2.59 -4.56 -19.01
CA GLU A 251 2.46 -3.77 -20.23
C GLU A 251 1.38 -4.45 -21.07
N VAL A 252 0.29 -3.74 -21.38
CA VAL A 252 -0.70 -4.27 -22.31
C VAL A 252 -0.01 -4.28 -23.67
N VAL A 253 0.58 -5.41 -24.02
CA VAL A 253 1.11 -5.63 -25.36
C VAL A 253 -0.11 -5.84 -26.26
N SER A 254 -0.73 -4.75 -26.69
CA SER A 254 -1.69 -4.72 -27.80
C SER A 254 -0.94 -4.95 -29.11
N LYS A 255 -0.19 -6.05 -29.22
CA LYS A 255 0.31 -6.47 -30.52
C LYS A 255 -0.85 -7.20 -31.16
N VAL A 256 -1.65 -6.46 -31.92
CA VAL A 256 -2.45 -7.04 -32.99
C VAL A 256 -1.44 -7.80 -33.84
N ILE A 257 -1.38 -9.12 -33.67
CA ILE A 257 -0.74 -9.97 -34.66
C ILE A 257 -1.70 -9.90 -35.83
N ASP A 258 -1.33 -9.10 -36.83
CA ASP A 258 -2.00 -9.08 -38.11
C ASP A 258 -1.80 -10.46 -38.74
N VAL A 259 -2.78 -11.34 -38.52
CA VAL A 259 -2.79 -12.72 -39.04
C VAL A 259 -3.05 -12.75 -40.55
N ASP A 260 -3.39 -11.61 -41.16
CA ASP A 260 -3.64 -11.50 -42.60
C ASP A 260 -2.34 -11.48 -43.44
N GLY A 261 -1.16 -11.51 -42.79
CA GLY A 261 0.14 -11.53 -43.46
C GLY A 261 0.75 -12.92 -43.72
N LEU A 262 0.12 -14.02 -43.29
CA LEU A 262 0.71 -15.37 -43.37
C LEU A 262 0.21 -16.24 -44.54
N ASP A 263 -0.80 -15.80 -45.31
CA ASP A 263 -1.40 -16.61 -46.39
C ASP A 263 -0.81 -16.35 -47.78
N SER A 264 0.45 -15.90 -47.88
CA SER A 264 1.11 -15.67 -49.16
C SER A 264 2.47 -16.35 -49.25
N VAL A 265 2.49 -17.67 -49.09
CA VAL A 265 3.57 -18.48 -49.67
C VAL A 265 3.23 -18.70 -51.14
N PRO A 266 3.97 -18.13 -52.11
CA PRO A 266 3.75 -18.47 -53.50
C PRO A 266 4.09 -19.95 -53.70
N ALA A 267 3.17 -20.69 -54.30
CA ALA A 267 3.40 -22.06 -54.73
C ALA A 267 4.55 -22.07 -55.74
N GLY A 268 5.72 -22.55 -55.31
CA GLY A 268 6.79 -22.94 -56.21
C GLY A 268 6.33 -24.14 -57.04
N PRO A 269 6.67 -24.21 -58.33
CA PRO A 269 6.45 -25.41 -59.10
C PRO A 269 7.43 -26.44 -58.53
N ASP A 270 6.93 -27.56 -58.04
CA ASP A 270 7.52 -28.89 -58.23
C ASP A 270 6.73 -29.89 -57.38
N GLY A 271 5.96 -30.71 -58.09
CA GLY A 271 5.25 -31.82 -57.51
C GLY A 271 6.20 -32.94 -57.13
N SER A 272 6.08 -33.42 -55.90
CA SER A 272 6.41 -34.80 -55.55
C SER A 272 5.80 -35.15 -54.20
N THR A 273 4.66 -35.81 -54.28
CA THR A 273 4.06 -36.64 -53.23
C THR A 273 5.03 -37.71 -52.77
N HIS A 274 5.40 -37.69 -51.49
CA HIS A 274 5.73 -38.90 -50.73
C HIS A 274 5.03 -38.83 -49.39
N GLY A 275 3.94 -39.58 -49.28
CA GLY A 275 3.39 -39.97 -47.99
C GLY A 275 4.10 -41.22 -47.49
N GLN A 276 4.28 -41.30 -46.17
CA GLN A 276 4.00 -42.44 -45.26
C GLN A 276 4.80 -42.27 -43.94
N PRO A 277 4.39 -42.94 -42.85
CA PRO A 277 4.18 -42.33 -41.52
C PRO A 277 5.02 -42.98 -40.42
N PHE A 278 4.65 -42.75 -39.15
CA PHE A 278 5.03 -43.39 -37.86
C PHE A 278 5.71 -42.39 -36.92
N LEU A 279 5.60 -42.41 -35.58
CA LEU A 279 4.77 -43.00 -34.53
C LEU A 279 5.28 -42.35 -33.22
N ASP A 280 4.53 -42.48 -32.13
CA ASP A 280 4.87 -42.08 -30.76
C ASP A 280 6.26 -42.53 -30.26
N ALA A 281 6.87 -41.73 -29.36
CA ALA A 281 7.53 -42.25 -28.15
C ALA A 281 7.79 -41.16 -27.10
N SER A 282 7.22 -41.39 -25.91
CA SER A 282 7.68 -41.10 -24.52
C SER A 282 8.08 -39.68 -24.10
#